data_AF-A0A095B4I8-F1
#
_entry.id   AF-A0A095B4I8-F1
#
_cell.length_a   1.000
_cell.length_b   1.000
_cell.length_c   1.000
_cell.angle_alpha   90.00
_cell.angle_beta   90.00
_cell.angle_gamma   90.00
#
_symmetry.space_group_name_H-M   'P 1'
#
loop_
_entity.id
_entity.type
_entity.pdbx_description
1 polymer ?
#
loop_
_entity_poly.entity_id
_entity_poly.type
_entity_poly.pdbx_seq_one_letter_code
_entity_poly.pdbx_strand_id
1 'polypeptide(L)'
;MFKRLFVDHPKSVDENYIEHFGVASKFGVTMIYGGLCALVHAVVPGWCITTGSDTIQRLNHIMVEKRRAKGQAVMQMSTIDWVI
;
A
#
# COMPACT_ATOMS: atom_id res chain seq x y z
N MET A 1 13.90 5.68 21.88
CA MET A 1 13.66 6.05 20.46
C MET A 1 12.95 4.93 19.68
N PHE A 2 13.42 3.67 19.75
CA PHE A 2 12.75 2.52 19.12
C PHE A 2 11.30 2.26 19.58
N LYS A 3 10.98 2.48 20.87
CA LYS A 3 9.60 2.35 21.37
C LYS A 3 8.62 3.33 20.71
N ARG A 4 9.03 4.55 20.35
CA ARG A 4 8.12 5.52 19.70
C ARG A 4 7.77 5.15 18.25
N LEU A 5 8.71 4.55 17.53
CA LEU A 5 8.50 4.13 16.14
C LEU A 5 7.69 2.82 16.01
N PHE A 6 7.82 1.92 16.98
CA PHE A 6 7.22 0.58 16.92
C PHE A 6 6.08 0.34 17.94
N VAL A 7 5.97 1.14 19.01
CA VAL A 7 4.96 0.97 20.08
C VAL A 7 3.97 2.15 20.17
N ASP A 8 4.39 3.39 19.87
CA ASP A 8 3.48 4.55 19.90
C ASP A 8 2.71 4.76 18.58
N HIS A 9 3.23 4.27 17.44
CA HIS A 9 2.48 4.29 16.17
C HIS A 9 1.24 3.37 16.14
N PRO A 10 1.26 2.12 16.66
CA PRO A 10 0.07 1.27 16.69
C PRO A 10 -1.05 1.77 17.60
N LYS A 11 -0.75 2.63 18.59
CA LYS A 11 -1.77 3.19 19.49
C LYS A 11 -2.70 4.22 18.83
N SER A 12 -2.37 4.71 17.63
CA SER A 12 -3.18 5.71 16.92
C SER A 12 -4.14 5.11 15.88
N VAL A 13 -4.23 3.78 15.75
CA VAL A 13 -4.97 3.14 14.64
C VAL A 13 -5.87 1.96 15.01
N ASP A 14 -5.90 1.50 16.26
CA ASP A 14 -6.84 0.46 16.74
C ASP A 14 -6.90 -0.85 15.90
N GLU A 15 -5.86 -1.14 15.10
CA GLU A 15 -5.73 -2.35 14.29
C GLU A 15 -4.64 -3.27 14.86
N ASN A 16 -4.77 -4.58 14.67
CA ASN A 16 -3.75 -5.54 15.08
C ASN A 16 -2.44 -5.24 14.31
N TYR A 17 -1.40 -4.82 15.02
CA TYR A 17 -0.11 -4.39 14.46
C TYR A 17 0.48 -5.41 13.46
N ILE A 18 0.25 -6.70 13.70
CA ILE A 18 0.71 -7.78 12.82
C ILE A 18 0.02 -7.74 11.45
N GLU A 19 -1.25 -7.37 11.42
CA GLU A 19 -2.05 -7.28 10.19
C GLU A 19 -1.60 -6.08 9.36
N HIS A 20 -1.46 -4.91 9.99
CA HIS A 20 -0.95 -3.70 9.34
C HIS A 20 0.49 -3.88 8.85
N PHE A 21 1.35 -4.47 9.68
CA PHE A 21 2.73 -4.80 9.33
C PHE A 21 2.80 -5.80 8.17
N GLY A 22 1.95 -6.83 8.16
CA GLY A 22 1.90 -7.80 7.07
C GLY A 22 1.49 -7.16 5.73
N VAL A 23 0.45 -6.32 5.75
CA VAL A 23 -0.01 -5.60 4.55
C VAL A 23 1.04 -4.60 4.06
N ALA A 24 1.63 -3.82 4.96
CA ALA A 24 2.68 -2.84 4.62
C ALA A 24 3.96 -3.52 4.11
N SER A 25 4.39 -4.60 4.76
CA SER A 25 5.56 -5.38 4.35
C SER A 25 5.37 -6.02 2.98
N LYS A 26 4.21 -6.62 2.72
CA LYS A 26 3.89 -7.19 1.40
C LYS A 26 3.91 -6.13 0.30
N PHE A 27 3.38 -4.94 0.59
CA PHE A 27 3.41 -3.80 -0.33
C PHE A 27 4.85 -3.35 -0.64
N GLY A 28 5.68 -3.18 0.41
CA GLY A 28 7.08 -2.80 0.28
C GLY A 28 7.93 -3.83 -0.46
N VAL A 29 7.79 -5.12 -0.15
CA VAL A 29 8.52 -6.21 -0.85
C VAL A 29 8.15 -6.24 -2.34
N THR A 30 6.87 -6.03 -2.67
CA THR A 30 6.41 -5.96 -4.07
C THR A 30 7.05 -4.78 -4.81
N MET A 31 7.16 -3.61 -4.16
CA MET A 31 7.86 -2.45 -4.73
C MET A 31 9.35 -2.72 -4.98
N ILE A 32 10.05 -3.32 -4.01
CA ILE A 32 11.47 -3.65 -4.13
C ILE A 32 11.69 -4.63 -5.29
N TYR A 33 10.85 -5.66 -5.40
CA TYR A 33 10.94 -6.65 -6.47
C TYR A 33 10.73 -6.03 -7.86
N GLY A 34 9.68 -5.20 -8.02
CA GLY A 34 9.41 -4.50 -9.28
C GLY A 34 10.54 -3.54 -9.66
N GLY A 35 11.08 -2.81 -8.69
CA GLY A 35 12.23 -1.94 -8.87
C GLY A 35 13.49 -2.71 -9.27
N LEU A 36 13.77 -3.84 -8.62
CA LEU A 36 14.90 -4.71 -8.98
C LEU A 36 14.76 -5.27 -10.40
N CYS A 37 13.56 -5.69 -10.81
CA CYS A 37 13.28 -6.10 -12.18
C CYS A 37 13.52 -4.95 -13.18
N ALA A 38 13.12 -3.72 -12.86
CA ALA A 38 13.39 -2.56 -13.70
C ALA A 38 14.89 -2.26 -13.82
N LEU A 39 15.65 -2.42 -12.73
CA LEU A 39 17.12 -2.27 -12.76
C LEU A 39 17.77 -3.38 -13.61
N VAL A 40 17.33 -4.63 -13.46
CA VAL A 40 17.80 -5.74 -14.30
C VAL A 40 17.46 -5.49 -15.77
N HIS A 41 16.27 -4.97 -16.08
CA HIS A 41 15.91 -4.57 -17.44
C HIS A 41 16.81 -3.46 -17.98
N ALA A 42 17.19 -2.48 -17.15
CA ALA A 42 18.11 -1.42 -17.56
C ALA A 42 19.51 -1.95 -17.94
N VAL A 43 19.94 -3.05 -17.32
CA VAL A 43 21.22 -3.73 -17.65
C VAL A 43 21.05 -4.71 -18.81
N VAL A 44 19.96 -5.47 -18.81
CA VAL A 44 19.63 -6.49 -19.81
C VAL A 44 18.20 -6.29 -20.30
N PRO A 45 18.00 -5.54 -21.40
CA PRO A 45 16.66 -5.16 -21.86
C PRO A 45 15.72 -6.35 -22.15
N GLY A 46 16.26 -7.54 -22.39
CA GLY A 46 15.44 -8.74 -22.66
C GLY A 46 14.83 -9.45 -21.45
N TRP A 47 15.25 -9.18 -20.21
CA TRP A 47 14.96 -10.07 -19.07
C TRP A 47 13.70 -9.68 -18.25
N CYS A 48 13.33 -8.40 -18.20
CA CYS A 48 12.19 -7.90 -17.42
C CYS A 48 11.40 -6.80 -18.17
N ILE A 49 11.05 -7.05 -19.43
CA ILE A 49 10.50 -6.06 -20.37
C ILE A 49 9.26 -5.33 -19.82
N THR A 50 8.32 -6.05 -19.20
CA THR A 50 7.07 -5.45 -18.67
C THR A 50 7.00 -5.49 -17.15
N THR A 51 7.84 -6.29 -16.49
CA THR A 51 7.70 -6.63 -15.07
C THR A 51 7.73 -5.42 -14.14
N GLY A 52 8.56 -4.41 -14.43
CA GLY A 52 8.61 -3.18 -13.66
C GLY A 52 7.31 -2.38 -13.78
N SER A 53 6.86 -2.13 -15.02
CA SER A 53 5.63 -1.39 -15.32
C SER A 53 4.38 -2.09 -14.79
N ASP A 54 4.27 -3.41 -14.96
CA ASP A 54 3.16 -4.23 -14.46
C ASP A 54 3.07 -4.17 -12.93
N THR A 55 4.21 -4.17 -12.25
CA THR A 55 4.28 -4.04 -10.80
C THR A 55 3.78 -2.67 -10.33
N ILE A 56 4.19 -1.59 -11.00
CA ILE A 56 3.72 -0.23 -10.69
C ILE A 56 2.22 -0.09 -10.96
N GLN A 57 1.71 -0.59 -12.09
CA GLN A 57 0.28 -0.58 -12.41
C GLN A 57 -0.53 -1.31 -11.34
N ARG A 58 -0.07 -2.50 -10.93
CA ARG A 58 -0.71 -3.26 -9.85
C ARG A 58 -0.74 -2.50 -8.53
N LEU A 59 0.38 -1.91 -8.12
CA LEU A 59 0.46 -1.12 -6.89
C LEU A 59 -0.45 0.12 -6.96
N ASN A 60 -0.50 0.79 -8.10
CA ASN A 60 -1.35 1.95 -8.33
C ASN A 60 -2.84 1.57 -8.24
N HIS A 61 -3.24 0.46 -8.86
CA HIS A 61 -4.61 -0.06 -8.77
C HIS A 61 -5.03 -0.26 -7.31
N ILE A 62 -4.19 -0.95 -6.53
CA ILE A 62 -4.42 -1.19 -5.10
C ILE A 62 -4.56 0.13 -4.33
N MET A 63 -3.72 1.14 -4.62
CA MET A 63 -3.82 2.45 -3.97
C MET A 63 -5.12 3.18 -4.32
N VAL A 64 -5.53 3.17 -5.59
CA VAL A 64 -6.76 3.82 -6.06
C VAL A 64 -7.99 3.15 -5.47
N GLU A 65 -8.04 1.82 -5.45
CA GLU A 65 -9.13 1.07 -4.82
C GLU A 65 -9.25 1.39 -3.33
N LYS A 66 -8.14 1.36 -2.59
CA LYS A 66 -8.12 1.72 -1.16
C LYS A 66 -8.56 3.17 -0.93
N ARG A 67 -8.13 4.10 -1.78
CA ARG A 67 -8.54 5.51 -1.71
C ARG A 67 -10.05 5.66 -1.98
N ARG A 68 -10.59 4.94 -2.96
CA ARG A 68 -12.02 4.95 -3.29
C ARG A 68 -12.85 4.38 -2.15
N ALA A 69 -12.45 3.25 -1.56
CA ALA A 69 -13.13 2.65 -0.42
C ALA A 69 -13.16 3.59 0.78
N LYS A 70 -12.04 4.27 1.07
CA LYS A 70 -11.98 5.30 2.13
C LYS A 70 -12.92 6.48 1.83
N GLY A 71 -12.97 6.95 0.59
CA GLY A 71 -13.90 8.02 0.17
C GLY A 71 -15.36 7.64 0.32
N GLN A 72 -15.73 6.39 -0.02
CA GLN A 72 -17.09 5.87 0.16
C GLN A 72 -17.48 5.75 1.64
N ALA A 73 -16.57 5.28 2.50
CA ALA A 73 -16.80 5.23 3.94
C ALA A 73 -17.05 6.62 4.56
N VAL A 74 -16.30 7.64 4.11
CA VAL A 74 -16.49 9.04 4.53
C VAL A 74 -17.84 9.58 4.06
N MET A 75 -18.23 9.31 2.81
CA MET A 75 -19.54 9.71 2.30
C MET A 75 -20.68 9.03 3.07
N GLN A 76 -20.57 7.74 3.37
CA GLN A 76 -21.60 7.03 4.13
C GLN A 76 -21.77 7.59 5.55
N MET A 77 -20.67 7.95 6.22
CA MET A 77 -20.74 8.61 7.53
C MET A 77 -21.42 9.98 7.45
N SER A 78 -21.12 10.79 6.42
CA SER A 78 -21.76 12.10 6.21
C SER A 78 -23.25 11.99 5.88
N THR A 79 -23.69 10.93 5.21
CA THR A 79 -25.11 10.71 4.90
C THR A 79 -25.89 10.30 6.15
N ILE A 80 -25.28 9.54 7.07
CA ILE A 80 -25.93 9.12 8.33
C ILE A 80 -26.12 10.32 9.27
N ASP A 81 -25.20 11.27 9.29
CA ASP A 81 -25.25 12.47 10.14
C ASP A 81 -26.43 13.41 9.82
N TRP A 82 -26.86 13.48 8.55
CA TRP A 82 -28.00 14.30 8.11
C TRP A 82 -29.38 13.62 8.28
N VAL A 83 -29.42 12.33 8.65
CA VAL A 83 -30.65 11.52 8.69
C VAL A 83 -31.10 11.22 10.13
N ILE A 84 -30.43 11.75 11.15
CA ILE A 84 -30.80 11.61 12.58
C ILE A 84 -31.27 12.96 13.13
#